data_AF-A0A7G2T8N9-F1
#
_entry.id   AF-A0A7G2T8N9-F1
#
_cell.length_a   1.000
_cell.length_b   1.000
_cell.length_c   1.000
_cell.angle_alpha   90.00
_cell.angle_beta   90.00
_cell.angle_gamma   90.00
#
_symmetry.space_group_name_H-M   'P 1'
#
loop_
_entity.id
_entity.type
_entity.pdbx_description
1 polymer ?
#
loop_
_entity_poly.entity_id
_entity_poly.type
_entity_poly.pdbx_seq_one_letter_code
_entity_poly.pdbx_strand_id
1 'polypeptide(L)'
;MFKKLHLSLLLFSLTLLVASCERDDEMLQQPDFSIKPSLNFKIESSYANGWIKNARYQSLDATPTEVFEYYENGYIKSAQVFASYPNQHMYMEVSRSEDNLPLWSKYYRPDGSLWFKTEYEDGLPKQKTIIDASATTVYEYANGELQQITRTDEVANSSSTTTFDREANTRQLKVVQNDEIVLDQEYPYHEAMGAGIDTKTHTPLGNPFSGAETSYLPLNQSFSQSVTWERDADPISMMFPYRLFDAFYNPGNYFATQFSVATQLYQSVIEQYPVTENGVLLGGGKYEAGIDRLANSFEIRDSLAQVRDNDPERYKLQYGNEYLHKIGYGMYFFIIGALRNLPTDEAAQRAIKAAAQKKLNSVTQEGISLTAEEEELLAKVWFEVKFFSTLKSHTSGVVIESVNDYEQALQEINDAEPAVIQLEYRSINDL
;
A
#
# COMPACT_ATOMS: atom_id res chain seq x y z
N MET A 1 -66.18 58.86 -36.08
CA MET A 1 -65.17 59.59 -35.28
C MET A 1 -64.51 58.59 -34.34
N PHE A 2 -63.55 57.83 -34.86
CA PHE A 2 -62.77 56.83 -34.14
C PHE A 2 -61.31 57.00 -34.56
N LYS A 3 -60.39 56.69 -33.65
CA LYS A 3 -58.91 56.73 -33.75
C LYS A 3 -58.23 57.93 -33.10
N LYS A 4 -58.22 57.95 -31.77
CA LYS A 4 -57.09 58.42 -30.95
C LYS A 4 -56.97 57.54 -29.71
N LEU A 5 -56.41 56.34 -29.87
CA LEU A 5 -56.08 55.46 -28.74
C LEU A 5 -55.03 54.40 -29.12
N HIS A 6 -53.91 54.82 -29.71
CA HIS A 6 -52.82 53.88 -30.06
C HIS A 6 -51.41 54.34 -29.67
N LEU A 7 -51.24 55.45 -28.93
CA LEU A 7 -49.89 55.90 -28.53
C LEU A 7 -49.46 55.37 -27.16
N SER A 8 -50.40 55.08 -26.26
CA SER A 8 -50.11 54.60 -24.90
C SER A 8 -49.81 53.10 -24.81
N LEU A 9 -50.27 52.27 -25.77
CA LEU A 9 -49.91 50.84 -25.84
C LEU A 9 -48.55 50.58 -26.50
N LEU A 10 -48.08 51.48 -27.36
CA LEU A 10 -46.77 51.35 -28.04
C LEU A 10 -45.60 51.75 -27.14
N LEU A 11 -45.82 52.66 -26.18
CA LEU A 11 -44.79 53.00 -25.18
C LEU A 11 -44.67 51.97 -24.05
N PHE A 12 -45.75 51.23 -23.73
CA PHE A 12 -45.71 50.17 -22.72
C PHE A 12 -45.10 48.86 -23.24
N SER A 13 -45.15 48.62 -24.55
CA SER A 13 -44.50 47.47 -25.18
C SER A 13 -43.00 47.71 -25.40
N LEU A 14 -42.56 48.96 -25.54
CA LEU A 14 -41.13 49.28 -25.64
C LEU A 14 -40.40 49.14 -24.29
N THR A 15 -41.02 49.50 -23.16
CA THR A 15 -40.39 49.34 -21.83
C THR A 15 -40.30 47.87 -21.38
N LEU A 16 -41.18 46.99 -21.85
CA LEU A 16 -41.09 45.54 -21.63
C LEU A 16 -40.06 44.85 -22.55
N LEU A 17 -39.68 45.46 -23.67
CA LEU A 17 -38.65 44.94 -24.57
C LEU A 17 -37.23 45.39 -24.20
N VAL A 18 -37.06 46.51 -23.49
CA VAL A 18 -35.73 46.92 -22.97
C VAL A 18 -35.44 46.31 -21.59
N ALA A 19 -36.46 45.94 -20.82
CA ALA A 19 -36.30 45.21 -19.54
C ALA A 19 -36.05 43.70 -19.70
N SER A 20 -35.98 43.19 -20.93
CA SER A 20 -35.64 41.77 -21.23
C SER A 20 -34.18 41.57 -21.64
N CYS A 21 -33.34 42.61 -21.64
CA CYS A 21 -31.91 42.54 -21.92
C CYS A 21 -31.02 42.73 -20.69
N GLU A 22 -31.60 42.70 -19.49
CA GLU A 22 -30.85 42.61 -18.23
C GLU A 22 -31.44 41.44 -17.42
N ARG A 23 -31.39 40.24 -18.01
CA ARG A 23 -31.36 39.03 -17.21
C ARG A 23 -29.90 38.65 -17.21
N ASP A 24 -29.28 38.89 -16.07
CA ASP A 24 -27.89 38.58 -15.76
C ASP A 24 -27.45 37.31 -16.50
N ASP A 25 -26.69 37.52 -17.59
CA ASP A 25 -25.50 36.74 -17.82
C ASP A 25 -24.55 37.02 -16.63
N GLU A 26 -24.95 36.60 -15.41
CA GLU A 26 -24.01 35.81 -14.64
C GLU A 26 -23.73 34.63 -15.55
N MET A 27 -22.75 34.83 -16.44
CA MET A 27 -22.22 33.80 -17.27
C MET A 27 -22.07 32.60 -16.35
N LEU A 28 -22.87 31.56 -16.56
CA LEU A 28 -22.50 30.22 -16.18
C LEU A 28 -21.21 29.98 -16.97
N GLN A 29 -20.09 30.48 -16.43
CA GLN A 29 -18.78 30.24 -16.96
C GLN A 29 -18.72 28.74 -17.10
N GLN A 30 -18.56 28.27 -18.33
CA GLN A 30 -18.44 26.85 -18.56
C GLN A 30 -17.31 26.33 -17.66
N PRO A 31 -17.49 25.17 -17.00
CA PRO A 31 -16.50 24.66 -16.07
C PRO A 31 -15.12 24.62 -16.74
N ASP A 32 -14.13 25.19 -16.08
CA ASP A 32 -12.76 25.23 -16.59
C ASP A 32 -12.07 23.91 -16.26
N PHE A 33 -11.79 23.12 -17.31
CA PHE A 33 -11.12 21.82 -17.18
C PHE A 33 -9.59 21.93 -17.19
N SER A 34 -9.01 23.13 -17.14
CA SER A 34 -7.56 23.30 -17.03
C SER A 34 -7.05 23.03 -15.61
N ILE A 35 -5.83 22.51 -15.54
CA ILE A 35 -5.10 22.31 -14.29
C ILE A 35 -4.17 23.51 -14.09
N LYS A 36 -4.45 24.29 -13.06
CA LYS A 36 -3.70 25.49 -12.70
C LYS A 36 -2.84 25.23 -11.46
N PRO A 37 -1.60 25.73 -11.44
CA PRO A 37 -0.78 25.69 -10.23
C PRO A 37 -1.44 26.52 -9.12
N SER A 38 -1.21 26.12 -7.87
CA SER A 38 -1.66 26.79 -6.66
C SER A 38 -0.46 27.08 -5.73
N LEU A 39 -0.72 27.65 -4.56
CA LEU A 39 0.32 27.89 -3.55
C LEU A 39 1.04 26.60 -3.12
N ASN A 40 0.28 25.51 -3.01
CA ASN A 40 0.74 24.22 -2.48
C ASN A 40 0.97 23.16 -3.58
N PHE A 41 0.67 23.49 -4.85
CA PHE A 41 0.81 22.57 -5.97
C PHE A 41 1.43 23.28 -7.18
N LYS A 42 2.53 22.74 -7.72
CA LYS A 42 3.24 23.30 -8.87
C LYS A 42 3.32 22.27 -9.99
N ILE A 43 2.96 22.70 -11.20
CA ILE A 43 3.19 21.96 -12.43
C ILE A 43 4.52 22.42 -13.01
N GLU A 44 5.48 21.51 -13.15
CA GLU A 44 6.81 21.79 -13.68
C GLU A 44 6.86 21.61 -15.20
N SER A 45 6.11 20.63 -15.73
CA SER A 45 5.92 20.45 -17.16
C SER A 45 4.66 19.64 -17.48
N SER A 46 4.20 19.74 -18.74
CA SER A 46 3.02 19.04 -19.25
C SER A 46 3.32 18.37 -20.59
N TYR A 47 2.56 17.33 -20.92
CA TYR A 47 2.51 16.73 -22.24
C TYR A 47 1.73 17.58 -23.24
N ALA A 48 1.83 17.27 -24.53
CA ALA A 48 1.13 18.01 -25.59
C ALA A 48 -0.40 17.91 -25.49
N ASN A 49 -0.91 16.81 -24.91
CA ASN A 49 -2.32 16.61 -24.61
C ASN A 49 -2.82 17.41 -23.38
N GLY A 50 -1.94 18.16 -22.71
CA GLY A 50 -2.26 18.96 -21.53
C GLY A 50 -2.15 18.23 -20.20
N TRP A 51 -1.88 16.92 -20.19
CA TRP A 51 -1.67 16.16 -18.95
C TRP A 51 -0.38 16.57 -18.25
N ILE A 52 -0.39 16.44 -16.93
CA ILE A 52 0.79 16.67 -16.10
C ILE A 52 1.87 15.68 -16.51
N LYS A 53 3.06 16.20 -16.79
CA LYS A 53 4.27 15.39 -16.98
C LYS A 53 5.06 15.31 -15.67
N ASN A 54 5.40 16.47 -15.10
CA ASN A 54 6.09 16.57 -13.81
C ASN A 54 5.39 17.62 -12.95
N ALA A 55 5.20 17.32 -11.66
CA ALA A 55 4.63 18.25 -10.70
C ALA A 55 5.13 17.96 -9.28
N ARG A 56 4.81 18.87 -8.36
CA ARG A 56 5.12 18.72 -6.94
C ARG A 56 4.08 19.36 -6.04
N TYR A 57 3.82 18.72 -4.91
CA TYR A 57 3.18 19.35 -3.76
C TYR A 57 4.23 19.93 -2.81
N GLN A 58 3.89 21.05 -2.17
CA GLN A 58 4.77 21.74 -1.23
C GLN A 58 3.98 22.38 -0.09
N SER A 59 4.63 22.52 1.06
CA SER A 59 4.13 23.30 2.19
C SER A 59 4.19 24.81 1.92
N LEU A 60 3.62 25.61 2.82
CA LEU A 60 3.54 27.07 2.69
C LEU A 60 4.90 27.78 2.61
N ASP A 61 5.94 27.16 3.18
CA ASP A 61 7.34 27.58 3.11
C ASP A 61 8.06 27.10 1.83
N ALA A 62 7.31 26.53 0.89
CA ALA A 62 7.77 25.98 -0.38
C ALA A 62 8.65 24.72 -0.28
N THR A 63 8.69 24.07 0.89
CA THR A 63 9.42 22.81 1.06
C THR A 63 8.59 21.66 0.45
N PRO A 64 9.17 20.76 -0.36
CA PRO A 64 8.41 19.71 -1.04
C PRO A 64 7.82 18.71 -0.06
N THR A 65 6.57 18.33 -0.30
CA THR A 65 5.90 17.20 0.37
C THR A 65 5.84 15.99 -0.55
N GLU A 66 5.64 16.20 -1.85
CA GLU A 66 5.64 15.16 -2.88
C GLU A 66 6.23 15.73 -4.18
N VAL A 67 7.02 14.94 -4.90
CA VAL A 67 7.55 15.26 -6.23
C VAL A 67 7.31 14.07 -7.13
N PHE A 68 6.72 14.26 -8.31
CA PHE A 68 6.30 13.15 -9.14
C PHE A 68 6.36 13.43 -10.64
N GLU A 69 6.55 12.36 -11.41
CA GLU A 69 6.57 12.33 -12.88
C GLU A 69 5.63 11.22 -13.37
N TYR A 70 4.84 11.50 -14.40
CA TYR A 70 3.99 10.54 -15.09
C TYR A 70 4.52 10.23 -16.49
N TYR A 71 4.20 9.05 -17.01
CA TYR A 71 4.16 8.76 -18.44
C TYR A 71 2.97 9.45 -19.12
N GLU A 72 2.99 9.56 -20.44
CA GLU A 72 1.90 10.20 -21.21
C GLU A 72 0.57 9.45 -21.09
N ASN A 73 0.61 8.15 -20.79
CA ASN A 73 -0.57 7.33 -20.50
C ASN A 73 -1.13 7.53 -19.08
N GLY A 74 -0.57 8.45 -18.29
CA GLY A 74 -1.04 8.81 -16.97
C GLY A 74 -0.47 7.97 -15.84
N TYR A 75 0.28 6.90 -16.12
CA TYR A 75 0.92 6.07 -15.08
C TYR A 75 2.12 6.76 -14.44
N ILE A 76 2.40 6.40 -13.17
CA ILE A 76 3.49 7.03 -12.41
C ILE A 76 4.81 6.47 -12.91
N LYS A 77 5.73 7.35 -13.28
CA LYS A 77 7.10 6.98 -13.67
C LYS A 77 8.03 6.97 -12.48
N SER A 78 7.93 8.02 -11.66
CA SER A 78 8.62 8.10 -10.38
C SER A 78 7.91 9.04 -9.43
N ALA A 79 8.00 8.76 -8.13
CA ALA A 79 7.55 9.66 -7.09
C ALA A 79 8.54 9.68 -5.92
N GLN A 80 8.69 10.84 -5.31
CA GLN A 80 9.36 11.06 -4.04
C GLN A 80 8.34 11.61 -3.06
N VAL A 81 8.21 11.01 -1.89
CA VAL A 81 7.28 11.40 -0.83
C VAL A 81 8.09 11.79 0.40
N PHE A 82 7.75 12.92 1.01
CA PHE A 82 8.45 13.48 2.16
C PHE A 82 7.56 13.42 3.40
N ALA A 83 8.11 12.95 4.52
CA ALA A 83 7.42 12.95 5.80
C ALA A 83 7.77 14.23 6.58
N SER A 84 6.81 14.76 7.34
CA SER A 84 6.99 15.97 8.16
C SER A 84 7.41 15.69 9.60
N TYR A 85 7.33 14.43 10.06
CA TYR A 85 7.67 14.01 11.41
C TYR A 85 8.71 12.88 11.39
N PRO A 86 9.71 12.85 12.31
CA PRO A 86 10.00 13.83 13.38
C PRO A 86 10.59 15.15 12.87
N ASN A 87 11.13 15.17 11.67
CA ASN A 87 11.59 16.33 10.91
C ASN A 87 11.29 16.09 9.43
N GLN A 88 11.35 17.15 8.61
CA GLN A 88 11.17 16.98 7.17
C GLN A 88 12.31 16.16 6.57
N HIS A 89 11.95 15.05 5.94
CA HIS A 89 12.90 14.16 5.26
C HIS A 89 12.22 13.45 4.11
N MET A 90 13.03 13.03 3.12
CA MET A 90 12.56 12.11 2.10
C MET A 90 12.24 10.78 2.79
N TYR A 91 11.02 10.28 2.61
CA TYR A 91 10.51 9.10 3.28
C TYR A 91 10.50 7.89 2.33
N MET A 92 10.06 8.11 1.09
CA MET A 92 9.92 7.06 0.09
C MET A 92 10.25 7.59 -1.30
N GLU A 93 10.91 6.75 -2.10
CA GLU A 93 11.09 6.95 -3.54
C GLU A 93 10.68 5.67 -4.27
N VAL A 94 9.95 5.82 -5.38
CA VAL A 94 9.51 4.70 -6.21
C VAL A 94 9.73 5.00 -7.67
N SER A 95 9.93 3.95 -8.46
CA SER A 95 9.94 4.02 -9.92
C SER A 95 9.20 2.84 -10.54
N ARG A 96 8.51 3.11 -11.65
CA ARG A 96 7.68 2.13 -12.35
C ARG A 96 7.86 2.21 -13.87
N SER A 97 7.50 1.12 -14.55
CA SER A 97 7.45 1.06 -16.01
C SER A 97 6.25 1.80 -16.58
N GLU A 98 6.23 1.97 -17.90
CA GLU A 98 5.09 2.55 -18.62
C GLU A 98 3.84 1.67 -18.54
N ASP A 99 3.98 0.38 -18.24
CA ASP A 99 2.88 -0.55 -17.94
C ASP A 99 2.51 -0.57 -16.44
N ASN A 100 3.02 0.38 -15.67
CA ASN A 100 2.78 0.55 -14.25
C ASN A 100 3.26 -0.62 -13.36
N LEU A 101 4.27 -1.37 -13.82
CA LEU A 101 4.94 -2.39 -13.03
C LEU A 101 6.04 -1.76 -12.16
N PRO A 102 6.20 -2.16 -10.89
CA PRO A 102 7.26 -1.63 -10.05
C PRO A 102 8.63 -2.03 -10.62
N LEU A 103 9.60 -1.11 -10.56
CA LEU A 103 10.99 -1.34 -10.97
C LEU A 103 11.91 -1.36 -9.75
N TRP A 104 11.78 -0.35 -8.89
CA TRP A 104 12.48 -0.28 -7.62
C TRP A 104 11.76 0.66 -6.65
N SER A 105 11.98 0.45 -5.36
CA SER A 105 11.57 1.35 -4.30
C SER A 105 12.64 1.49 -3.22
N LYS A 106 12.66 2.65 -2.56
CA LYS A 106 13.59 2.99 -1.48
C LYS A 106 12.85 3.73 -0.38
N TYR A 107 13.17 3.40 0.86
CA TYR A 107 12.60 4.02 2.05
C TYR A 107 13.70 4.49 2.96
N TYR A 108 13.51 5.63 3.61
CA TYR A 108 14.56 6.34 4.33
C TYR A 108 14.18 6.62 5.77
N ARG A 109 15.18 6.73 6.63
CA ARG A 109 15.05 7.18 8.01
C ARG A 109 15.03 8.71 8.10
N PRO A 110 14.61 9.29 9.24
CA PRO A 110 14.62 10.74 9.45
C PRO A 110 15.99 11.43 9.32
N ASP A 111 17.08 10.67 9.47
CA ASP A 111 18.47 11.14 9.28
C ASP A 111 18.93 11.10 7.81
N GLY A 112 18.09 10.63 6.89
CA GLY A 112 18.37 10.48 5.46
C GLY A 112 19.06 9.17 5.09
N SER A 113 19.37 8.30 6.05
CA SER A 113 19.94 6.98 5.75
C SER A 113 18.89 6.06 5.11
N LEU A 114 19.33 5.21 4.17
CA LEU A 114 18.47 4.20 3.56
C LEU A 114 18.06 3.18 4.62
N TRP A 115 16.76 2.96 4.76
CA TRP A 115 16.21 1.95 5.66
C TRP A 115 16.03 0.61 4.96
N PHE A 116 15.31 0.59 3.84
CA PHE A 116 15.25 -0.57 2.98
C PHE A 116 15.02 -0.19 1.53
N LYS A 117 15.35 -1.11 0.63
CA LYS A 117 15.06 -1.00 -0.79
C LYS A 117 14.49 -2.31 -1.32
N THR A 118 13.71 -2.22 -2.39
CA THR A 118 13.21 -3.37 -3.14
C THR A 118 13.54 -3.18 -4.61
N GLU A 119 14.07 -4.21 -5.24
CA GLU A 119 14.30 -4.31 -6.68
C GLU A 119 13.30 -5.33 -7.25
N TYR A 120 12.72 -5.00 -8.39
CA TYR A 120 11.68 -5.79 -9.03
C TYR A 120 12.11 -6.20 -10.44
N GLU A 121 11.61 -7.36 -10.88
CA GLU A 121 11.78 -7.89 -12.23
C GLU A 121 10.40 -8.33 -12.73
N ASP A 122 9.98 -7.80 -13.87
CA ASP A 122 8.63 -7.98 -14.43
C ASP A 122 7.49 -7.71 -13.41
N GLY A 123 7.72 -6.72 -12.55
CA GLY A 123 6.79 -6.30 -11.51
C GLY A 123 6.70 -7.22 -10.29
N LEU A 124 7.53 -8.27 -10.21
CA LEU A 124 7.65 -9.16 -9.07
C LEU A 124 8.91 -8.82 -8.26
N PRO A 125 8.89 -8.95 -6.92
CA PRO A 125 10.09 -8.77 -6.11
C PRO A 125 11.21 -9.69 -6.58
N LYS A 126 12.41 -9.13 -6.75
CA LYS A 126 13.65 -9.85 -7.06
C LYS A 126 14.59 -9.85 -5.87
N GLN A 127 14.75 -8.68 -5.23
CA GLN A 127 15.59 -8.54 -4.05
C GLN A 127 15.03 -7.47 -3.14
N LYS A 128 15.00 -7.72 -1.82
CA LYS A 128 14.71 -6.70 -0.81
C LYS A 128 15.89 -6.61 0.14
N THR A 129 16.37 -5.41 0.43
CA THR A 129 17.50 -5.19 1.34
C THR A 129 17.05 -4.30 2.49
N ILE A 130 17.15 -4.79 3.72
CA ILE A 130 16.92 -4.04 4.96
C ILE A 130 18.28 -3.71 5.57
N ILE A 131 18.50 -2.44 5.91
CA ILE A 131 19.77 -1.93 6.41
C ILE A 131 19.53 -1.38 7.80
N ASP A 132 20.15 -1.95 8.82
CA ASP A 132 20.17 -1.45 10.20
C ASP A 132 21.57 -0.95 10.59
N ALA A 133 21.68 -0.37 11.79
CA ALA A 133 22.92 0.25 12.26
C ALA A 133 24.12 -0.71 12.34
N SER A 134 23.91 -2.00 12.60
CA SER A 134 24.97 -3.01 12.73
C SER A 134 24.91 -4.13 11.69
N ALA A 135 23.80 -4.23 10.96
CA ALA A 135 23.53 -5.39 10.13
C ALA A 135 22.77 -5.04 8.85
N THR A 136 23.01 -5.82 7.80
CA THR A 136 22.25 -5.77 6.55
C THR A 136 21.60 -7.13 6.31
N THR A 137 20.33 -7.14 5.93
CA THR A 137 19.58 -8.34 5.56
C THR A 137 19.09 -8.25 4.12
N VAL A 138 19.44 -9.24 3.32
CA VAL A 138 19.07 -9.36 1.91
C VAL A 138 18.11 -10.54 1.77
N TYR A 139 16.92 -10.26 1.25
CA TYR A 139 15.91 -11.24 0.85
C TYR A 139 16.01 -11.40 -0.67
N GLU A 140 16.23 -12.62 -1.12
CA GLU A 140 16.31 -12.95 -2.54
C GLU A 140 15.09 -13.73 -2.98
N TYR A 141 14.54 -13.34 -4.13
CA TYR A 141 13.31 -13.88 -4.68
C TYR A 141 13.56 -14.43 -6.08
N ALA A 142 12.88 -15.52 -6.42
CA ALA A 142 12.77 -16.03 -7.78
C ALA A 142 11.30 -16.04 -8.18
N ASN A 143 10.94 -15.34 -9.26
CA ASN A 143 9.55 -15.19 -9.72
C ASN A 143 8.58 -14.72 -8.60
N GLY A 144 9.05 -13.75 -7.80
CA GLY A 144 8.32 -13.20 -6.66
C GLY A 144 8.27 -14.09 -5.41
N GLU A 145 8.89 -15.26 -5.43
CA GLU A 145 8.90 -16.20 -4.30
C GLU A 145 10.22 -16.15 -3.55
N LEU A 146 10.14 -16.01 -2.23
CA LEU A 146 11.31 -15.92 -1.37
C LEU A 146 12.10 -17.24 -1.40
N GLN A 147 13.36 -17.17 -1.81
CA GLN A 147 14.28 -18.30 -1.92
C GLN A 147 15.34 -18.30 -0.82
N GLN A 148 15.83 -17.12 -0.44
CA GLN A 148 16.93 -17.00 0.51
C GLN A 148 16.84 -15.71 1.30
N ILE A 149 17.28 -15.75 2.56
CA ILE A 149 17.55 -14.57 3.37
C ILE A 149 18.97 -14.67 3.90
N THR A 150 19.76 -13.62 3.68
CA THR A 150 21.11 -13.50 4.22
C THR A 150 21.21 -12.27 5.09
N ARG A 151 21.53 -12.44 6.38
CA ARG A 151 21.90 -11.34 7.27
C ARG A 151 23.41 -11.36 7.49
N THR A 152 24.02 -10.20 7.41
CA THR A 152 25.43 -9.96 7.78
C THR A 152 25.47 -8.92 8.88
N ASP A 153 26.10 -9.24 10.01
CA ASP A 153 26.35 -8.32 11.12
C ASP A 153 27.86 -8.09 11.24
N GLU A 154 28.30 -6.90 10.84
CA GLU A 154 29.73 -6.56 10.81
C GLU A 154 30.31 -6.39 12.22
N VAL A 155 29.49 -5.94 13.17
CA VAL A 155 29.92 -5.69 14.56
C VAL A 155 30.16 -7.01 15.29
N ALA A 156 29.26 -7.96 15.12
CA ALA A 156 29.38 -9.30 15.69
C ALA A 156 30.29 -10.23 14.86
N ASN A 157 30.79 -9.77 13.71
CA ASN A 157 31.51 -10.57 12.71
C ASN A 157 30.80 -11.89 12.42
N SER A 158 29.51 -11.79 12.11
CA SER A 158 28.64 -12.95 11.96
C SER A 158 27.72 -12.82 10.75
N SER A 159 27.27 -13.96 10.24
CA SER A 159 26.25 -14.03 9.20
C SER A 159 25.28 -15.16 9.48
N SER A 160 24.05 -14.99 9.03
CA SER A 160 23.06 -16.05 8.98
C SER A 160 22.46 -16.13 7.59
N THR A 161 22.29 -17.35 7.09
CA THR A 161 21.68 -17.63 5.79
C THR A 161 20.57 -18.63 5.99
N THR A 162 19.36 -18.24 5.63
CA THR A 162 18.18 -19.10 5.58
C THR A 162 17.82 -19.37 4.12
N THR A 163 17.88 -20.62 3.69
CA THR A 163 17.50 -21.05 2.33
C THR A 163 16.18 -21.80 2.42
N PHE A 164 15.22 -21.48 1.55
CA PHE A 164 13.89 -22.07 1.57
C PHE A 164 13.74 -23.09 0.43
N ASP A 165 13.22 -24.27 0.77
CA ASP A 165 12.81 -25.29 -0.20
C ASP A 165 11.32 -25.59 0.03
N ARG A 166 10.49 -24.94 -0.79
CA ARG A 166 9.03 -25.09 -0.72
C ARG A 166 8.57 -26.48 -1.14
N GLU A 167 9.25 -27.09 -2.12
CA GLU A 167 8.88 -28.42 -2.64
C GLU A 167 9.18 -29.51 -1.61
N ALA A 168 10.34 -29.42 -0.95
CA ALA A 168 10.69 -30.30 0.16
C ALA A 168 9.95 -29.95 1.46
N ASN A 169 9.28 -28.80 1.51
CA ASN A 169 8.70 -28.22 2.71
C ASN A 169 9.74 -28.11 3.85
N THR A 170 10.95 -27.64 3.53
CA THR A 170 12.05 -27.39 4.46
C THR A 170 12.65 -25.99 4.32
N ARG A 171 13.42 -25.59 5.33
CA ARG A 171 14.33 -24.44 5.26
C ARG A 171 15.64 -24.80 5.97
N GLN A 172 16.75 -24.46 5.35
CA GLN A 172 18.08 -24.64 5.94
C GLN A 172 18.54 -23.32 6.57
N LEU A 173 18.92 -23.34 7.83
CA LEU A 173 19.59 -22.21 8.47
C LEU A 173 21.05 -22.55 8.75
N LYS A 174 21.92 -21.65 8.31
CA LYS A 174 23.34 -21.67 8.63
C LYS A 174 23.73 -20.35 9.31
N VAL A 175 24.42 -20.44 10.44
CA VAL A 175 24.96 -19.28 11.16
C VAL A 175 26.47 -19.45 11.29
N VAL A 176 27.21 -18.41 10.91
CA VAL A 176 28.67 -18.36 10.95
C VAL A 176 29.08 -17.16 11.80
N GLN A 177 30.03 -17.35 12.72
CA GLN A 177 30.64 -16.28 13.50
C GLN A 177 32.15 -16.46 13.49
N ASN A 178 32.91 -15.42 13.17
CA ASN A 178 34.37 -15.49 13.07
C ASN A 178 34.86 -16.65 12.19
N ASP A 179 34.22 -16.84 11.03
CA ASP A 179 34.46 -17.94 10.08
C ASP A 179 34.18 -19.36 10.59
N GLU A 180 33.63 -19.51 11.80
CA GLU A 180 33.22 -20.79 12.37
C GLU A 180 31.71 -21.00 12.25
N ILE A 181 31.30 -22.20 11.85
CA ILE A 181 29.88 -22.58 11.81
C ILE A 181 29.39 -22.79 13.25
N VAL A 182 28.51 -21.92 13.71
CA VAL A 182 27.93 -22.01 15.05
C VAL A 182 26.56 -22.68 15.05
N LEU A 183 25.89 -22.75 13.90
CA LEU A 183 24.64 -23.48 13.68
C LEU A 183 24.53 -23.88 12.21
N ASP A 184 24.10 -25.10 11.95
CA ASP A 184 23.77 -25.60 10.61
C ASP A 184 22.67 -26.66 10.76
N GLN A 185 21.42 -26.26 10.56
CA GLN A 185 20.25 -27.09 10.86
C GLN A 185 19.14 -26.90 9.83
N GLU A 186 18.52 -28.03 9.49
CA GLU A 186 17.30 -28.06 8.69
C GLU A 186 16.09 -27.96 9.62
N TYR A 187 15.14 -27.12 9.23
CA TYR A 187 13.85 -26.99 9.88
C TYR A 187 12.74 -27.20 8.85
N PRO A 188 11.51 -27.56 9.26
CA PRO A 188 10.37 -27.51 8.37
C PRO A 188 10.22 -26.13 7.74
N TYR A 189 9.85 -26.08 6.47
CA TYR A 189 9.37 -24.86 5.85
C TYR A 189 8.16 -24.44 6.64
N HIS A 190 8.21 -23.22 7.15
CA HIS A 190 7.06 -22.62 7.75
C HIS A 190 7.18 -21.13 7.54
N GLU A 191 6.16 -20.58 6.91
CA GLU A 191 5.96 -19.13 6.92
C GLU A 191 5.64 -18.63 8.34
N ALA A 192 5.19 -19.55 9.22
CA ALA A 192 4.51 -19.20 10.47
C ALA A 192 4.64 -20.15 11.70
N MET A 193 5.57 -21.12 11.79
CA MET A 193 5.82 -21.84 13.07
C MET A 193 7.18 -21.46 13.64
N GLY A 194 7.19 -21.09 14.93
CA GLY A 194 8.39 -20.98 15.77
C GLY A 194 9.55 -20.18 15.17
N ALA A 195 9.29 -19.25 14.26
CA ALA A 195 10.35 -18.44 13.68
C ALA A 195 10.98 -17.59 14.79
N GLY A 196 12.09 -18.07 15.34
CA GLY A 196 13.07 -17.22 15.97
C GLY A 196 13.36 -16.11 14.98
N ILE A 197 13.13 -14.87 15.38
CA ILE A 197 13.35 -13.73 14.51
C ILE A 197 14.27 -12.75 15.23
N ASP A 198 15.13 -12.09 14.47
CA ASP A 198 15.66 -10.81 14.93
C ASP A 198 14.71 -9.71 14.49
N THR A 199 14.06 -9.05 15.44
CA THR A 199 13.05 -8.02 15.17
C THR A 199 13.61 -6.73 14.60
N LYS A 200 14.91 -6.45 14.74
CA LYS A 200 15.50 -5.26 14.12
C LYS A 200 15.53 -5.42 12.60
N THR A 201 16.09 -6.55 12.16
CA THR A 201 16.30 -6.79 10.72
C THR A 201 15.25 -7.68 10.07
N HIS A 202 14.27 -8.17 10.84
CA HIS A 202 13.20 -9.05 10.38
C HIS A 202 13.69 -10.40 9.82
N THR A 203 14.90 -10.83 10.20
CA THR A 203 15.57 -12.05 9.71
C THR A 203 15.08 -13.28 10.47
N PRO A 204 14.55 -14.32 9.79
CA PRO A 204 14.29 -15.59 10.43
C PRO A 204 15.61 -16.30 10.76
N LEU A 205 15.73 -16.69 12.01
CA LEU A 205 16.81 -17.46 12.60
C LEU A 205 16.30 -18.84 13.01
N GLY A 206 17.05 -19.53 13.87
CA GLY A 206 16.77 -20.91 14.23
C GLY A 206 15.39 -20.99 14.85
N ASN A 207 14.61 -21.99 14.42
CA ASN A 207 13.41 -22.36 15.15
C ASN A 207 13.76 -23.49 16.10
N PRO A 208 14.05 -23.22 17.38
CA PRO A 208 14.32 -24.30 18.32
C PRO A 208 13.03 -25.03 18.76
N PHE A 209 11.85 -24.51 18.37
CA PHE A 209 10.52 -25.03 18.69
C PHE A 209 9.99 -25.84 17.49
N SER A 210 10.52 -27.05 17.32
CA SER A 210 10.16 -27.95 16.22
C SER A 210 8.79 -28.63 16.35
N GLY A 211 8.01 -28.27 17.38
CA GLY A 211 6.65 -28.73 17.58
C GLY A 211 5.92 -27.81 18.54
N ALA A 212 5.09 -26.92 18.02
CA ALA A 212 4.14 -26.22 18.85
C ALA A 212 2.96 -27.16 19.14
N GLU A 213 2.50 -27.21 20.38
CA GLU A 213 1.11 -27.59 20.62
C GLU A 213 0.27 -26.45 20.05
N THR A 214 -0.25 -26.65 18.84
CA THR A 214 -1.09 -25.67 18.17
C THR A 214 -2.51 -25.81 18.65
N SER A 215 -3.08 -24.71 19.13
CA SER A 215 -4.53 -24.61 19.30
C SER A 215 -5.08 -23.70 18.22
N TYR A 216 -5.79 -24.29 17.25
CA TYR A 216 -6.52 -23.53 16.26
C TYR A 216 -7.85 -23.05 16.86
N LEU A 217 -8.09 -21.75 16.80
CA LEU A 217 -9.35 -21.13 17.18
C LEU A 217 -9.99 -20.52 15.91
N PRO A 218 -11.11 -21.06 15.42
CA PRO A 218 -11.85 -20.43 14.35
C PRO A 218 -12.47 -19.11 14.84
N LEU A 219 -12.38 -18.06 14.03
CA LEU A 219 -13.01 -16.76 14.30
C LEU A 219 -14.21 -16.53 13.39
N ASN A 220 -14.08 -16.83 12.09
CA ASN A 220 -15.12 -16.65 11.06
C ASN A 220 -15.76 -15.25 11.09
N GLN A 221 -14.95 -14.19 11.12
CA GLN A 221 -15.42 -12.82 11.17
C GLN A 221 -15.18 -12.11 9.84
N SER A 222 -16.16 -11.36 9.36
CA SER A 222 -16.02 -10.55 8.16
C SER A 222 -16.31 -9.09 8.46
N PHE A 223 -15.50 -8.20 7.91
CA PHE A 223 -15.74 -6.77 7.92
C PHE A 223 -15.64 -6.24 6.50
N SER A 224 -16.54 -5.33 6.14
CA SER A 224 -16.53 -4.65 4.84
C SER A 224 -16.70 -3.16 5.05
N GLN A 225 -15.96 -2.38 4.27
CA GLN A 225 -16.09 -0.94 4.20
C GLN A 225 -16.63 -0.55 2.83
N SER A 226 -17.74 0.18 2.84
CA SER A 226 -18.27 0.85 1.65
C SER A 226 -17.26 1.85 1.13
N VAL A 227 -17.28 2.09 -0.18
CA VAL A 227 -16.35 2.98 -0.84
C VAL A 227 -16.49 4.42 -0.33
N THR A 228 -15.39 5.00 0.11
CA THR A 228 -15.31 6.38 0.60
C THR A 228 -14.15 7.13 -0.07
N TRP A 229 -14.26 8.46 -0.12
CA TRP A 229 -13.16 9.33 -0.53
C TRP A 229 -12.14 9.42 0.60
N GLU A 230 -10.93 8.96 0.34
CA GLU A 230 -9.79 9.06 1.23
C GLU A 230 -8.76 10.04 0.65
N ARG A 231 -7.97 10.65 1.54
CA ARG A 231 -6.91 11.57 1.13
C ARG A 231 -5.78 10.83 0.42
N ASP A 232 -5.35 9.70 0.97
CA ASP A 232 -4.21 8.92 0.51
C ASP A 232 -4.67 7.48 0.25
N ALA A 233 -3.96 6.77 -0.63
CA ALA A 233 -4.22 5.35 -0.90
C ALA A 233 -3.59 4.46 0.18
N ASP A 234 -3.89 4.74 1.46
CA ASP A 234 -3.36 4.01 2.60
C ASP A 234 -4.38 2.99 3.13
N PRO A 235 -4.25 1.68 2.83
CA PRO A 235 -5.20 0.68 3.27
C PRO A 235 -4.99 0.25 4.73
N ILE A 236 -4.12 0.92 5.50
CA ILE A 236 -3.73 0.52 6.86
C ILE A 236 -4.91 0.30 7.79
N SER A 237 -5.98 1.12 7.68
CA SER A 237 -7.17 1.01 8.52
C SER A 237 -7.97 -0.28 8.28
N MET A 238 -7.78 -0.92 7.13
CA MET A 238 -8.46 -2.16 6.73
C MET A 238 -7.55 -3.40 6.86
N MET A 239 -6.28 -3.22 7.21
CA MET A 239 -5.29 -4.28 7.37
C MET A 239 -4.96 -4.52 8.83
N PHE A 240 -4.75 -5.76 9.22
CA PHE A 240 -4.01 -6.02 10.46
C PHE A 240 -2.53 -5.71 10.26
N PRO A 241 -1.84 -5.25 11.31
CA PRO A 241 -0.39 -5.28 11.35
C PRO A 241 0.08 -6.71 11.10
N TYR A 242 0.77 -6.91 9.97
CA TYR A 242 1.23 -8.25 9.57
C TYR A 242 2.22 -8.83 10.57
N ARG A 243 3.03 -7.97 11.22
CA ARG A 243 3.89 -8.37 12.34
C ARG A 243 3.58 -7.48 13.53
N LEU A 244 3.16 -8.12 14.61
CA LEU A 244 3.01 -7.51 15.93
C LEU A 244 4.19 -7.94 16.78
N PHE A 245 4.92 -6.94 17.25
CA PHE A 245 5.93 -7.07 18.30
C PHE A 245 5.36 -6.38 19.55
N ASP A 246 5.85 -6.68 20.74
CA ASP A 246 5.38 -6.08 22.01
C ASP A 246 5.54 -4.54 22.08
N ALA A 247 6.15 -3.90 21.08
CA ALA A 247 6.30 -2.45 20.99
C ALA A 247 5.14 -1.80 20.20
N PHE A 248 4.41 -0.89 20.86
CA PHE A 248 3.37 -0.05 20.27
C PHE A 248 3.86 0.69 19.01
N TYR A 249 3.16 0.51 17.89
CA TYR A 249 3.32 1.32 16.68
C TYR A 249 2.23 2.40 16.62
N ASN A 250 2.61 3.65 16.40
CA ASN A 250 1.70 4.75 16.14
C ASN A 250 2.14 5.43 14.83
N PRO A 251 1.50 5.17 13.68
CA PRO A 251 1.87 5.80 12.42
C PRO A 251 1.68 7.32 12.52
N GLY A 252 2.65 8.08 12.00
CA GLY A 252 2.50 9.52 11.81
C GLY A 252 1.64 9.85 10.58
N ASN A 253 1.71 11.10 10.09
CA ASN A 253 1.03 11.54 8.86
C ASN A 253 1.71 11.04 7.56
N TYR A 254 2.20 9.82 7.54
CA TYR A 254 2.89 9.20 6.40
C TYR A 254 2.64 7.69 6.41
N PHE A 255 2.82 7.02 5.26
CA PHE A 255 2.57 5.57 5.14
C PHE A 255 3.33 4.76 6.19
N ALA A 256 2.76 3.64 6.64
CA ALA A 256 3.38 2.84 7.67
C ALA A 256 4.58 2.05 7.15
N THR A 257 5.77 2.59 7.38
CA THR A 257 7.07 2.01 7.03
C THR A 257 7.21 0.56 7.48
N GLN A 258 6.80 0.25 8.71
CA GLN A 258 6.86 -1.13 9.22
C GLN A 258 5.92 -2.08 8.45
N PHE A 259 4.76 -1.59 7.99
CA PHE A 259 3.88 -2.36 7.13
C PHE A 259 4.50 -2.54 5.74
N SER A 260 5.11 -1.51 5.14
CA SER A 260 5.75 -1.66 3.83
C SER A 260 6.97 -2.59 3.85
N VAL A 261 7.66 -2.71 4.99
CA VAL A 261 8.66 -3.76 5.18
C VAL A 261 8.01 -5.14 5.28
N ALA A 262 6.96 -5.27 6.09
CA ALA A 262 6.43 -6.56 6.49
C ALA A 262 5.43 -7.18 5.52
N THR A 263 4.72 -6.38 4.71
CA THR A 263 3.61 -6.85 3.87
C THR A 263 3.79 -6.40 2.43
N GLN A 264 3.85 -7.36 1.50
CA GLN A 264 3.94 -7.08 0.06
C GLN A 264 2.68 -6.41 -0.48
N LEU A 265 1.49 -6.79 0.02
CA LEU A 265 0.22 -6.20 -0.42
C LEU A 265 0.14 -4.70 -0.07
N TYR A 266 0.41 -4.34 1.18
CA TYR A 266 0.47 -2.94 1.62
C TYR A 266 1.49 -2.14 0.80
N GLN A 267 2.70 -2.68 0.68
CA GLN A 267 3.78 -2.08 -0.10
C GLN A 267 3.34 -1.84 -1.55
N SER A 268 2.71 -2.82 -2.18
CA SER A 268 2.26 -2.72 -3.57
C SER A 268 1.22 -1.61 -3.77
N VAL A 269 0.27 -1.46 -2.84
CA VAL A 269 -0.75 -0.41 -2.89
C VAL A 269 -0.12 0.99 -2.77
N ILE A 270 0.71 1.22 -1.76
CA ILE A 270 1.30 2.54 -1.53
C ILE A 270 2.34 2.91 -2.59
N GLU A 271 3.01 1.93 -3.20
CA GLU A 271 3.97 2.16 -4.29
C GLU A 271 3.29 2.34 -5.66
N GLN A 272 2.05 1.84 -5.80
CA GLN A 272 1.23 2.02 -6.99
C GLN A 272 0.59 3.42 -7.02
N TYR A 273 0.14 3.89 -5.86
CA TYR A 273 -0.49 5.19 -5.67
C TYR A 273 0.25 6.02 -4.61
N PRO A 274 1.55 6.34 -4.83
CA PRO A 274 2.37 7.05 -3.86
C PRO A 274 1.96 8.52 -3.67
N VAL A 275 1.20 9.06 -4.62
CA VAL A 275 0.70 10.44 -4.67
C VAL A 275 -0.74 10.40 -5.16
N THR A 276 -1.61 11.20 -4.54
CA THR A 276 -3.04 11.28 -4.82
C THR A 276 -3.44 12.74 -5.04
N GLU A 277 -3.63 13.14 -6.30
CA GLU A 277 -3.74 14.57 -6.63
C GLU A 277 -4.95 15.27 -6.03
N ASN A 278 -5.96 14.53 -5.58
CA ASN A 278 -7.12 15.04 -4.83
C ASN A 278 -7.87 13.89 -4.13
N GLY A 279 -7.14 12.91 -3.61
CA GLY A 279 -7.71 11.72 -2.97
C GLY A 279 -7.99 10.56 -3.91
N VAL A 280 -8.39 9.44 -3.31
CA VAL A 280 -8.77 8.20 -3.98
C VAL A 280 -10.09 7.70 -3.42
N LEU A 281 -10.81 6.92 -4.23
CA LEU A 281 -11.90 6.11 -3.73
C LEU A 281 -11.32 4.81 -3.19
N LEU A 282 -11.61 4.52 -1.92
CA LEU A 282 -11.11 3.32 -1.26
C LEU A 282 -12.30 2.58 -0.63
N GLY A 283 -12.39 1.30 -0.92
CA GLY A 283 -13.31 0.37 -0.27
C GLY A 283 -12.65 -1.00 -0.16
N GLY A 284 -13.30 -1.93 0.53
CA GLY A 284 -12.74 -3.27 0.65
C GLY A 284 -13.37 -4.09 1.75
N GLY A 285 -12.73 -5.20 2.04
CA GLY A 285 -13.16 -6.09 3.10
C GLY A 285 -12.03 -6.97 3.60
N LYS A 286 -12.27 -7.53 4.78
CA LYS A 286 -11.42 -8.54 5.38
C LYS A 286 -12.26 -9.68 5.92
N TYR A 287 -11.70 -10.87 5.85
CA TYR A 287 -12.24 -12.07 6.45
C TYR A 287 -11.18 -12.70 7.35
N GLU A 288 -11.51 -12.94 8.60
CA GLU A 288 -10.69 -13.62 9.59
C GLU A 288 -11.18 -15.05 9.72
N ALA A 289 -10.37 -15.99 9.20
CA ALA A 289 -10.69 -17.42 9.24
C ALA A 289 -10.48 -17.97 10.66
N GLY A 290 -9.31 -17.69 11.24
CA GLY A 290 -8.97 -18.18 12.57
C GLY A 290 -7.55 -17.82 12.98
N ILE A 291 -7.17 -18.28 14.16
CA ILE A 291 -5.83 -18.07 14.71
C ILE A 291 -5.24 -19.40 15.19
N ASP A 292 -3.95 -19.58 14.97
CA ASP A 292 -3.15 -20.58 15.69
C ASP A 292 -2.44 -19.90 16.84
N ARG A 293 -2.55 -20.48 18.04
CA ARG A 293 -1.67 -20.15 19.15
C ARG A 293 -0.61 -21.22 19.28
N LEU A 294 0.63 -20.78 19.24
CA LEU A 294 1.80 -21.61 19.37
C LEU A 294 2.21 -21.65 20.84
N ALA A 295 2.20 -22.85 21.41
CA ALA A 295 2.74 -23.13 22.73
C ALA A 295 3.97 -24.03 22.60
N ASN A 296 5.03 -23.67 23.33
CA ASN A 296 6.25 -24.46 23.38
C ASN A 296 6.07 -25.63 24.36
N SER A 297 6.63 -26.80 24.03
CA SER A 297 6.72 -27.88 25.01
C SER A 297 7.61 -27.47 26.19
N PHE A 298 7.27 -27.94 27.39
CA PHE A 298 8.03 -27.63 28.60
C PHE A 298 9.52 -28.02 28.49
N GLU A 299 9.79 -29.16 27.87
CA GLU A 299 11.14 -29.72 27.68
C GLU A 299 12.03 -28.83 26.80
N ILE A 300 11.48 -28.32 25.69
CA ILE A 300 12.22 -27.41 24.80
C ILE A 300 12.47 -26.08 25.50
N ARG A 301 11.48 -25.54 26.23
CA ARG A 301 11.66 -24.28 26.98
C ARG A 301 12.77 -24.40 28.02
N ASP A 302 12.79 -25.48 28.81
CA ASP A 302 13.79 -25.67 29.87
C ASP A 302 15.20 -25.84 29.29
N SER A 303 15.33 -26.62 28.21
CA SER A 303 16.61 -26.79 27.51
C SER A 303 17.13 -25.46 26.93
N LEU A 304 16.25 -24.65 26.33
CA LEU A 304 16.64 -23.36 25.76
C LEU A 304 16.91 -22.30 26.83
N ALA A 305 16.18 -22.34 27.95
CA ALA A 305 16.45 -21.49 29.09
C ALA A 305 17.87 -21.73 29.62
N GLN A 306 18.32 -22.98 29.72
CA GLN A 306 19.69 -23.28 30.11
C GLN A 306 20.73 -22.75 29.10
N VAL A 307 20.49 -22.90 27.79
CA VAL A 307 21.40 -22.35 26.76
C VAL A 307 21.45 -20.82 26.86
N ARG A 308 20.29 -20.17 26.99
CA ARG A 308 20.14 -18.72 27.14
C ARG A 308 20.83 -18.22 28.40
N ASP A 309 20.62 -18.87 29.54
CA ASP A 309 21.15 -18.41 30.83
C ASP A 309 22.68 -18.59 30.89
N ASN A 310 23.23 -19.58 30.18
CA ASN A 310 24.67 -19.80 30.06
C ASN A 310 25.36 -18.85 29.07
N ASP A 311 24.75 -18.58 27.92
CA ASP A 311 25.28 -17.69 26.88
C ASP A 311 24.15 -16.96 26.11
N PRO A 312 23.65 -15.84 26.67
CA PRO A 312 22.50 -15.13 26.09
C PRO A 312 22.77 -14.57 24.70
N GLU A 313 24.01 -14.18 24.41
CA GLU A 313 24.37 -13.57 23.13
C GLU A 313 24.47 -14.63 22.04
N ARG A 314 25.07 -15.78 22.34
CA ARG A 314 25.05 -16.93 21.42
C ARG A 314 23.63 -17.43 21.16
N TYR A 315 22.77 -17.43 22.17
CA TYR A 315 21.36 -17.80 22.00
C TYR A 315 20.66 -16.87 20.99
N LYS A 316 20.77 -15.55 21.17
CA LYS A 316 20.14 -14.58 20.24
C LYS A 316 20.69 -14.71 18.83
N LEU A 317 22.00 -14.94 18.69
CA LEU A 317 22.65 -15.15 17.39
C LEU A 317 22.08 -16.39 16.66
N GLN A 318 21.80 -17.47 17.40
CA GLN A 318 21.32 -18.73 16.84
C GLN A 318 19.81 -18.76 16.61
N TYR A 319 19.02 -18.21 17.55
CA TYR A 319 17.57 -18.42 17.65
C TYR A 319 16.74 -17.12 17.65
N GLY A 320 17.37 -15.95 17.55
CA GLY A 320 16.68 -14.67 17.55
C GLY A 320 16.31 -14.12 18.92
N ASN A 321 15.76 -12.91 18.93
CA ASN A 321 15.37 -12.19 20.14
C ASN A 321 13.87 -12.27 20.43
N GLU A 322 13.08 -12.75 19.47
CA GLU A 322 11.66 -13.02 19.65
C GLU A 322 11.27 -14.32 18.97
N TYR A 323 10.21 -14.95 19.47
CA TYR A 323 9.63 -16.17 18.90
C TYR A 323 8.19 -15.92 18.50
N LEU A 324 7.78 -16.54 17.39
CA LEU A 324 6.41 -16.47 16.93
C LEU A 324 5.48 -17.18 17.91
N HIS A 325 4.49 -16.47 18.43
CA HIS A 325 3.52 -16.95 19.41
C HIS A 325 2.13 -17.18 18.81
N LYS A 326 1.74 -16.40 17.81
CA LYS A 326 0.42 -16.53 17.19
C LYS A 326 0.47 -16.23 15.69
N ILE A 327 -0.36 -16.97 14.95
CA ILE A 327 -0.59 -16.82 13.51
C ILE A 327 -2.08 -16.47 13.34
N GLY A 328 -2.38 -15.42 12.58
CA GLY A 328 -3.72 -15.11 12.13
C GLY A 328 -3.88 -15.46 10.65
N TYR A 329 -4.99 -16.13 10.32
CA TYR A 329 -5.33 -16.51 8.96
C TYR A 329 -6.58 -15.78 8.49
N GLY A 330 -6.58 -15.43 7.20
CA GLY A 330 -7.70 -14.75 6.60
C GLY A 330 -7.42 -14.23 5.20
N MET A 331 -8.21 -13.26 4.78
CA MET A 331 -8.18 -12.68 3.45
C MET A 331 -8.41 -11.17 3.57
N TYR A 332 -7.71 -10.40 2.74
CA TYR A 332 -8.01 -8.99 2.52
C TYR A 332 -8.31 -8.77 1.05
N PHE A 333 -9.19 -7.81 0.78
CA PHE A 333 -9.25 -7.19 -0.53
C PHE A 333 -9.52 -5.69 -0.42
N PHE A 334 -9.02 -4.96 -1.41
CA PHE A 334 -9.22 -3.52 -1.55
C PHE A 334 -9.64 -3.20 -2.97
N ILE A 335 -10.47 -2.19 -3.11
CA ILE A 335 -10.86 -1.60 -4.38
C ILE A 335 -10.41 -0.15 -4.33
N ILE A 336 -9.58 0.25 -5.28
CA ILE A 336 -9.04 1.61 -5.36
C ILE A 336 -9.45 2.21 -6.68
N GLY A 337 -10.24 3.29 -6.62
CA GLY A 337 -10.52 4.17 -7.76
C GLY A 337 -9.60 5.39 -7.70
N ALA A 338 -8.62 5.46 -8.60
CA ALA A 338 -7.64 6.53 -8.63
C ALA A 338 -7.91 7.53 -9.75
N LEU A 339 -7.88 8.82 -9.43
CA LEU A 339 -7.99 9.93 -10.38
C LEU A 339 -6.68 10.68 -10.51
N ARG A 340 -6.33 11.09 -11.73
CA ARG A 340 -5.22 12.01 -12.02
C ARG A 340 -5.63 13.03 -13.06
N ASN A 341 -4.88 14.12 -13.13
CA ASN A 341 -5.17 15.25 -14.01
C ASN A 341 -6.51 15.93 -13.70
N LEU A 342 -6.88 15.99 -12.41
CA LEU A 342 -8.14 16.62 -11.99
C LEU A 342 -8.06 18.15 -12.19
N PRO A 343 -9.06 18.80 -12.82
CA PRO A 343 -9.05 20.24 -13.05
C PRO A 343 -9.07 21.04 -11.75
N THR A 344 -8.62 22.30 -11.79
CA THR A 344 -8.58 23.15 -10.58
C THR A 344 -9.94 23.71 -10.18
N ASP A 345 -10.87 23.85 -11.12
CA ASP A 345 -12.22 24.37 -10.85
C ASP A 345 -13.02 23.42 -9.92
N GLU A 346 -13.48 23.94 -8.78
CA GLU A 346 -14.15 23.13 -7.75
C GLU A 346 -15.46 22.48 -8.24
N ALA A 347 -16.20 23.15 -9.13
CA ALA A 347 -17.44 22.61 -9.67
C ALA A 347 -17.15 21.44 -10.64
N ALA A 348 -16.15 21.59 -11.51
CA ALA A 348 -15.65 20.53 -12.38
C ALA A 348 -15.12 19.33 -11.56
N GLN A 349 -14.31 19.59 -10.52
CA GLN A 349 -13.82 18.54 -9.63
C GLN A 349 -14.96 17.74 -9.00
N ARG A 350 -15.97 18.44 -8.47
CA ARG A 350 -17.12 17.79 -7.81
C ARG A 350 -17.90 16.93 -8.79
N ALA A 351 -18.14 17.42 -10.01
CA ALA A 351 -18.83 16.67 -11.05
C ALA A 351 -18.04 15.40 -11.46
N ILE A 352 -16.73 15.53 -11.69
CA ILE A 352 -15.86 14.41 -12.04
C ILE A 352 -15.80 13.38 -10.89
N LYS A 353 -15.64 13.82 -9.64
CA LYS A 353 -15.62 12.93 -8.47
C LYS A 353 -16.94 12.18 -8.28
N ALA A 354 -18.07 12.83 -8.55
CA ALA A 354 -19.38 12.17 -8.52
C ALA A 354 -19.50 11.11 -9.63
N ALA A 355 -19.06 11.43 -10.85
CA ALA A 355 -19.02 10.46 -11.94
C ALA A 355 -18.06 9.29 -11.64
N ALA A 356 -16.89 9.54 -11.05
CA ALA A 356 -15.91 8.52 -10.67
C ALA A 356 -16.46 7.58 -9.60
N GLN A 357 -17.11 8.12 -8.56
CA GLN A 357 -17.80 7.32 -7.55
C GLN A 357 -18.88 6.45 -8.17
N LYS A 358 -19.67 7.01 -9.09
CA LYS A 358 -20.72 6.27 -9.80
C LYS A 358 -20.13 5.18 -10.71
N LYS A 359 -18.99 5.44 -11.36
CA LYS A 359 -18.27 4.44 -12.16
C LYS A 359 -17.74 3.31 -11.31
N LEU A 360 -17.13 3.60 -10.16
CA LEU A 360 -16.71 2.56 -9.23
C LEU A 360 -17.92 1.74 -8.76
N ASN A 361 -19.02 2.39 -8.40
CA ASN A 361 -20.24 1.69 -8.01
C ASN A 361 -20.79 0.83 -9.19
N SER A 362 -20.71 1.31 -10.44
CA SER A 362 -21.14 0.53 -11.62
C SER A 362 -20.30 -0.70 -11.91
N VAL A 363 -19.05 -0.75 -11.46
CA VAL A 363 -18.20 -1.95 -11.62
C VAL A 363 -18.25 -2.87 -10.41
N THR A 364 -18.91 -2.46 -9.32
CA THR A 364 -19.03 -3.26 -8.09
C THR A 364 -20.47 -3.66 -7.76
N GLN A 365 -21.46 -3.07 -8.42
CA GLN A 365 -22.89 -3.27 -8.15
C GLN A 365 -23.67 -3.30 -9.47
N GLU A 366 -24.60 -4.25 -9.58
CA GLU A 366 -25.52 -4.31 -10.71
C GLU A 366 -26.49 -3.12 -10.76
N GLY A 367 -26.94 -2.77 -11.97
CA GLY A 367 -28.00 -1.78 -12.18
C GLY A 367 -27.58 -0.32 -12.07
N ILE A 368 -26.29 -0.04 -11.89
CA ILE A 368 -25.73 1.32 -11.91
C ILE A 368 -25.05 1.54 -13.27
N SER A 369 -25.46 2.59 -13.98
CA SER A 369 -24.84 2.98 -15.25
C SER A 369 -24.55 4.47 -15.28
N LEU A 370 -23.53 4.86 -16.04
CA LEU A 370 -23.24 6.26 -16.29
C LEU A 370 -24.17 6.81 -17.37
N THR A 371 -24.40 8.12 -17.33
CA THR A 371 -24.95 8.86 -18.46
C THR A 371 -23.83 9.20 -19.45
N ALA A 372 -24.18 9.50 -20.70
CA ALA A 372 -23.19 9.94 -21.70
C ALA A 372 -22.40 11.19 -21.24
N GLU A 373 -23.04 12.09 -20.49
CA GLU A 373 -22.38 13.27 -19.92
C GLU A 373 -21.36 12.89 -18.84
N GLU A 374 -21.68 11.92 -17.97
CA GLU A 374 -20.77 11.42 -16.95
C GLU A 374 -19.58 10.67 -17.56
N GLU A 375 -19.79 9.90 -18.63
CA GLU A 375 -18.72 9.24 -19.39
C GLU A 375 -17.79 10.27 -20.05
N GLU A 376 -18.35 11.31 -20.68
CA GLU A 376 -17.56 12.39 -21.28
C GLU A 376 -16.75 13.15 -20.22
N LEU A 377 -17.30 13.34 -19.01
CA LEU A 377 -16.57 13.96 -17.90
C LEU A 377 -15.39 13.11 -17.45
N LEU A 378 -15.57 11.79 -17.30
CA LEU A 378 -14.47 10.90 -16.90
C LEU A 378 -13.39 10.77 -17.98
N ALA A 379 -13.75 10.86 -19.26
CA ALA A 379 -12.78 10.82 -20.36
C ALA A 379 -11.81 12.01 -20.38
N LYS A 380 -12.09 13.09 -19.63
CA LYS A 380 -11.22 14.27 -19.52
C LYS A 380 -10.09 14.10 -18.50
N VAL A 381 -10.16 13.06 -17.68
CA VAL A 381 -9.20 12.76 -16.63
C VAL A 381 -8.68 11.34 -16.79
N TRP A 382 -7.58 11.04 -16.13
CA TRP A 382 -7.17 9.64 -16.02
C TRP A 382 -7.90 9.03 -14.83
N PHE A 383 -8.64 7.94 -15.07
CA PHE A 383 -9.37 7.19 -14.04
C PHE A 383 -9.18 5.70 -14.23
N GLU A 384 -8.78 5.01 -13.16
CA GLU A 384 -8.60 3.56 -13.14
C GLU A 384 -9.19 2.99 -11.85
N VAL A 385 -9.81 1.82 -11.94
CA VAL A 385 -10.24 1.05 -10.79
C VAL A 385 -9.45 -0.24 -10.73
N LYS A 386 -8.77 -0.48 -9.61
CA LYS A 386 -8.02 -1.71 -9.36
C LYS A 386 -8.52 -2.46 -8.14
N PHE A 387 -8.46 -3.77 -8.24
CA PHE A 387 -8.74 -4.73 -7.20
C PHE A 387 -7.45 -5.35 -6.68
N PHE A 388 -7.20 -5.27 -5.38
CA PHE A 388 -6.03 -5.83 -4.71
C PHE A 388 -6.47 -6.88 -3.70
N SER A 389 -5.66 -7.92 -3.48
CA SER A 389 -5.93 -8.91 -2.43
C SER A 389 -4.68 -9.65 -1.95
N THR A 390 -4.86 -10.52 -0.97
CA THR A 390 -3.81 -11.44 -0.48
C THR A 390 -3.38 -12.50 -1.51
N LEU A 391 -4.05 -12.61 -2.66
CA LEU A 391 -3.62 -13.51 -3.74
C LEU A 391 -2.42 -12.92 -4.47
N LYS A 392 -1.42 -13.76 -4.75
CA LYS A 392 -0.21 -13.39 -5.52
C LYS A 392 -0.54 -12.78 -6.89
N SER A 393 -1.60 -13.26 -7.56
CA SER A 393 -2.07 -12.70 -8.83
C SER A 393 -2.65 -11.28 -8.68
N HIS A 394 -3.10 -10.90 -7.48
CA HIS A 394 -3.76 -9.62 -7.21
C HIS A 394 -2.86 -8.61 -6.49
N THR A 395 -1.65 -8.98 -6.06
CA THR A 395 -0.80 -8.08 -5.27
C THR A 395 -0.42 -6.80 -6.01
N SER A 396 -0.25 -6.87 -7.34
CA SER A 396 0.03 -5.69 -8.20
C SER A 396 -1.24 -4.96 -8.67
N GLY A 397 -2.41 -5.42 -8.24
CA GLY A 397 -3.72 -4.89 -8.57
C GLY A 397 -4.20 -5.32 -9.95
N VAL A 398 -5.40 -5.88 -10.01
CA VAL A 398 -6.11 -6.24 -11.24
C VAL A 398 -7.01 -5.08 -11.65
N VAL A 399 -6.93 -4.63 -12.89
CA VAL A 399 -7.85 -3.60 -13.41
C VAL A 399 -9.24 -4.21 -13.57
N ILE A 400 -10.26 -3.54 -13.05
CA ILE A 400 -11.67 -3.96 -13.19
C ILE A 400 -12.46 -2.90 -13.96
N GLU A 401 -13.14 -3.31 -15.02
CA GLU A 401 -13.88 -2.39 -15.91
C GLU A 401 -15.39 -2.65 -15.88
N SER A 402 -15.79 -3.80 -15.36
CA SER A 402 -17.15 -4.30 -15.29
C SER A 402 -17.45 -5.04 -13.98
N VAL A 403 -18.75 -5.27 -13.71
CA VAL A 403 -19.21 -6.11 -12.59
C VAL A 403 -18.66 -7.53 -12.70
N ASN A 404 -18.56 -8.09 -13.91
CA ASN A 404 -18.03 -9.43 -14.11
C ASN A 404 -16.55 -9.54 -13.69
N ASP A 405 -15.74 -8.53 -13.98
CA ASP A 405 -14.32 -8.53 -13.57
C ASP A 405 -14.20 -8.51 -12.05
N TYR A 406 -15.04 -7.70 -11.39
CA TYR A 406 -15.11 -7.63 -9.93
C TYR A 406 -15.58 -8.94 -9.30
N GLU A 407 -16.67 -9.52 -9.81
CA GLU A 407 -17.20 -10.80 -9.34
C GLU A 407 -16.19 -11.94 -9.54
N GLN A 408 -15.48 -11.96 -10.67
CA GLN A 408 -14.41 -12.92 -10.90
C GLN A 408 -13.28 -12.75 -9.88
N ALA A 409 -12.78 -11.53 -9.68
CA ALA A 409 -11.69 -11.28 -8.73
C ALA A 409 -12.08 -11.63 -7.28
N LEU A 410 -13.34 -11.37 -6.90
CA LEU A 410 -13.89 -11.81 -5.61
C LEU A 410 -13.99 -13.33 -5.50
N GLN A 411 -14.47 -13.99 -6.56
CA GLN A 411 -14.60 -15.45 -6.58
C GLN A 411 -13.24 -16.13 -6.45
N GLU A 412 -12.21 -15.63 -7.13
CA GLU A 412 -10.84 -16.12 -7.01
C GLU A 412 -10.31 -16.05 -5.58
N ILE A 413 -10.68 -15.03 -4.79
CA ILE A 413 -10.34 -14.98 -3.36
C ILE A 413 -11.15 -15.97 -2.55
N ASN A 414 -12.46 -16.05 -2.79
CA ASN A 414 -13.35 -16.93 -2.02
C ASN A 414 -13.00 -18.41 -2.22
N ASP A 415 -12.49 -18.78 -3.39
CA ASP A 415 -12.06 -20.14 -3.72
C ASP A 415 -10.64 -20.46 -3.21
N ALA A 416 -9.88 -19.46 -2.77
CA ALA A 416 -8.52 -19.65 -2.29
C ALA A 416 -8.47 -20.05 -0.81
N GLU A 417 -7.34 -20.64 -0.41
CA GLU A 417 -7.08 -20.89 1.01
C GLU A 417 -6.79 -19.57 1.75
N PRO A 418 -7.20 -19.44 3.03
CA PRO A 418 -6.83 -18.29 3.85
C PRO A 418 -5.32 -18.10 3.92
N ALA A 419 -4.87 -16.88 3.65
CA ALA A 419 -3.47 -16.50 3.77
C ALA A 419 -3.11 -16.19 5.22
N VAL A 420 -1.81 -16.19 5.54
CA VAL A 420 -1.33 -15.57 6.78
C VAL A 420 -1.55 -14.06 6.68
N ILE A 421 -2.30 -13.50 7.62
CA ILE A 421 -2.64 -12.07 7.66
C ILE A 421 -2.04 -11.34 8.86
N GLN A 422 -1.55 -12.07 9.85
CA GLN A 422 -0.92 -11.55 11.04
C GLN A 422 0.02 -12.59 11.67
N LEU A 423 1.17 -12.11 12.16
CA LEU A 423 2.15 -12.84 12.95
C LEU A 423 2.39 -12.05 14.23
N GLU A 424 2.26 -12.67 15.39
CA GLU A 424 2.48 -12.03 16.69
C GLU A 424 3.62 -12.72 17.41
N TYR A 425 4.64 -11.95 17.74
CA TYR A 425 5.87 -12.42 18.36
C TYR A 425 5.91 -12.03 19.84
N ARG A 426 6.66 -12.80 20.63
CA ARG A 426 6.93 -12.51 22.03
C ARG A 426 8.41 -12.49 22.30
N SER A 427 8.82 -11.66 23.25
CA SER A 427 10.20 -11.64 23.70
C SER A 427 10.63 -12.99 24.26
N ILE A 428 11.84 -13.42 23.94
CA ILE A 428 12.46 -14.59 24.61
C ILE A 428 12.68 -14.36 26.11
N ASN A 429 12.57 -13.12 26.59
CA ASN A 429 12.64 -12.79 28.01
C ASN A 429 11.34 -13.12 28.74
N ASP A 430 10.23 -13.30 28.02
CA ASP A 430 8.93 -13.69 28.57
C ASP A 430 8.73 -15.23 28.52
N LEU A 431 9.80 -15.97 28.19
CA LEU A 431 9.84 -17.44 28.17
C LEU A 431 10.11 -18.06 29.54
#